data_AF-A0AAD6BEB4-F1
#
_entry.id   AF-A0AAD6BEB4-F1
#
_cell.length_a   1.000
_cell.length_b   1.000
_cell.length_c   1.000
_cell.angle_alpha   90.00
_cell.angle_beta   90.00
_cell.angle_gamma   90.00
#
_symmetry.space_group_name_H-M   'P 1'
#
loop_
_entity.id
_entity.type
_entity.pdbx_description
1 polymer ?
#
loop_
_entity_poly.entity_id
_entity_poly.type
_entity_poly.pdbx_seq_one_letter_code
_entity_poly.pdbx_strand_id
1 'polypeptide(L)'
;MEAVASSNKETVVKVMNIPRELPSSILNCSIIKLEYRLKVHLDVQYASDPEITLPIVILPASEDTPPPPPPQQQQQQQQQQQQQQQQQQQQQQPPSDAGFGFDGFGNPEQAPWSPAPHQPAAAASAMDPPPPYAAYAMYPANQYWTGK
;
A
#
# COMPACT_ATOMS: atom_id res chain seq x y z
N MET A 1 47.10 -56.64 12.48
CA MET A 1 46.36 -55.64 11.66
C MET A 1 44.89 -56.00 11.75
N GLU A 2 44.16 -55.32 12.62
CA GLU A 2 42.79 -55.65 13.00
C GLU A 2 41.83 -54.79 12.18
N ALA A 3 40.85 -55.42 11.52
CA ALA A 3 39.89 -54.74 10.67
C ALA A 3 38.74 -54.23 11.55
N VAL A 4 38.66 -52.91 11.74
CA VAL A 4 37.49 -52.27 12.35
C VAL A 4 36.31 -52.40 11.39
N ALA A 5 35.45 -53.38 11.65
CA ALA A 5 34.09 -53.40 11.13
C ALA A 5 33.17 -52.83 12.22
N SER A 6 32.98 -51.52 12.23
CA SER A 6 31.94 -50.89 13.05
C SER A 6 31.31 -49.73 12.27
N SER A 7 30.40 -50.09 11.36
CA SER A 7 29.54 -49.12 10.69
C SER A 7 28.14 -49.30 11.26
N ASN A 8 27.85 -48.58 12.34
CA ASN A 8 26.49 -48.39 12.83
C ASN A 8 25.88 -47.20 12.08
N LYS A 9 24.70 -47.37 11.50
CA LYS A 9 23.96 -46.32 10.80
C LYS A 9 22.78 -45.88 11.66
N GLU A 10 22.84 -44.66 12.16
CA GLU A 10 21.76 -44.05 12.94
C GLU A 10 21.20 -42.84 12.17
N THR A 11 19.88 -42.66 12.18
CA THR A 11 19.21 -41.52 11.55
C THR A 11 18.56 -40.67 12.62
N VAL A 12 19.01 -39.42 12.75
CA VAL A 12 18.48 -38.46 13.72
C VAL A 12 17.67 -37.40 12.98
N VAL A 13 16.43 -37.18 13.41
CA VAL A 13 15.54 -36.15 12.85
C VAL A 13 15.36 -35.03 13.86
N LYS A 14 15.71 -33.80 13.46
CA LYS A 14 15.49 -32.60 14.25
C LYS A 14 14.68 -31.59 13.45
N VAL A 15 13.52 -31.23 13.96
CA VAL A 15 12.70 -30.15 13.40
C VAL A 15 13.29 -28.81 13.86
N MET A 16 13.53 -27.92 12.90
CA MET A 16 13.92 -26.54 13.16
C MET A 16 12.97 -25.62 12.41
N ASN A 17 12.39 -24.67 13.14
CA ASN A 17 11.52 -23.66 12.58
C ASN A 17 12.38 -22.52 12.02
N ILE A 18 12.01 -22.01 10.86
CA ILE A 18 12.63 -20.79 10.30
C ILE A 18 12.17 -19.61 11.17
N PRO A 19 13.09 -18.85 11.79
CA PRO A 19 12.73 -17.67 12.57
C PRO A 19 12.04 -16.62 11.70
N ARG A 20 11.02 -15.96 12.26
CA ARG A 20 10.18 -15.00 11.52
C ARG A 20 10.89 -13.68 11.27
N GLU A 21 11.91 -13.36 12.06
CA GLU A 21 12.70 -12.13 11.94
C GLU A 21 13.74 -12.23 10.82
N LEU A 22 13.91 -13.41 10.20
CA LEU A 22 14.85 -13.56 9.11
C LEU A 22 14.34 -12.88 7.83
N PRO A 23 15.14 -12.00 7.22
CA PRO A 23 14.81 -11.47 5.91
C PRO A 23 14.81 -12.57 4.84
N SER A 24 14.05 -12.34 3.77
CA SER A 24 14.04 -13.19 2.59
C SER A 24 15.42 -13.25 1.95
N SER A 25 15.77 -14.40 1.38
CA SER A 25 17.02 -14.58 0.64
C SER A 25 17.12 -13.64 -0.56
N ILE A 26 18.32 -13.13 -0.80
CA ILE A 26 18.65 -12.28 -1.94
C ILE A 26 19.72 -12.98 -2.75
N LEU A 27 19.29 -13.72 -3.78
CA LEU A 27 20.18 -14.53 -4.63
C LEU A 27 20.49 -13.87 -5.98
N ASN A 28 19.57 -13.03 -6.47
CA ASN A 28 19.64 -12.40 -7.80
C ASN A 28 19.87 -10.89 -7.71
N CYS A 29 20.90 -10.46 -6.98
CA CYS A 29 21.28 -9.06 -6.92
C CYS A 29 22.81 -8.93 -6.97
N SER A 30 23.29 -7.99 -7.78
CA SER A 30 24.72 -7.74 -8.01
C SER A 30 25.34 -6.84 -6.95
N ILE A 31 24.53 -6.13 -6.16
CA ILE A 31 24.97 -5.14 -5.17
C ILE A 31 25.01 -5.77 -3.77
N ILE A 32 24.00 -6.57 -3.42
CA ILE A 32 23.90 -7.25 -2.12
C ILE A 32 23.44 -8.70 -2.32
N LYS A 33 23.96 -9.61 -1.51
CA LYS A 33 23.52 -11.01 -1.47
C LYS A 33 23.26 -11.43 -0.04
N LEU A 34 22.19 -12.18 0.15
CA LEU A 34 21.80 -12.74 1.44
C LEU A 34 21.48 -14.22 1.23
N GLU A 35 22.45 -15.05 1.59
CA GLU A 35 22.39 -16.50 1.44
C GLU A 35 22.39 -17.14 2.83
N TYR A 36 21.54 -18.15 3.01
CA TYR A 36 21.46 -18.90 4.25
C TYR A 36 22.01 -20.31 4.04
N ARG A 37 22.74 -20.79 5.04
CA ARG A 37 23.31 -22.14 5.05
C ARG A 37 22.98 -22.83 6.36
N LEU A 38 22.38 -24.00 6.26
CA LEU A 38 22.17 -24.89 7.39
C LEU A 38 23.45 -25.69 7.64
N LYS A 39 24.04 -25.50 8.82
CA LYS A 39 25.27 -26.16 9.25
C LYS A 39 24.95 -27.25 10.26
N VAL A 40 25.31 -28.48 9.93
CA VAL A 40 25.12 -29.65 10.81
C VAL A 40 26.49 -30.13 11.26
N HIS A 41 26.69 -30.22 12.57
CA HIS A 41 27.89 -30.76 13.19
C HIS A 41 27.53 -32.04 13.93
N LEU A 42 28.36 -33.07 13.79
CA LEU A 42 28.34 -34.22 14.69
C LEU A 42 29.43 -34.01 15.73
N ASP A 43 29.05 -33.94 17.00
CA ASP A 43 29.98 -33.89 18.12
C ASP A 43 30.63 -35.27 18.29
N VAL A 44 31.91 -35.40 17.92
CA VAL A 44 32.65 -36.66 18.06
C VAL A 44 33.85 -36.50 18.97
N GLN A 45 33.88 -37.33 20.02
CA GLN A 45 35.00 -37.34 20.94
C GLN A 45 36.25 -37.89 20.24
N TYR A 46 37.39 -37.22 20.44
CA TYR A 46 38.73 -37.64 19.96
C TYR A 46 38.95 -37.61 18.44
N ALA A 47 38.09 -36.94 17.68
CA ALA A 47 38.30 -36.64 16.27
C ALA A 47 37.79 -35.23 15.96
N SER A 48 38.01 -34.75 14.73
CA SER A 48 37.38 -33.50 14.28
C SER A 48 35.90 -33.74 13.98
N ASP A 49 35.04 -32.83 14.46
CA ASP A 49 33.60 -32.87 14.20
C ASP A 49 33.32 -32.84 12.69
N PRO A 50 32.70 -33.90 12.12
CA PRO A 50 32.28 -33.85 10.74
C PRO A 50 31.16 -32.82 10.59
N GLU A 51 31.25 -32.06 9.50
CA GLU A 51 30.40 -30.90 9.24
C GLU A 51 29.76 -31.04 7.85
N ILE A 52 28.46 -30.83 7.78
CA ILE A 52 27.70 -30.77 6.51
C ILE A 52 27.04 -29.40 6.44
N THR A 53 27.23 -28.70 5.32
CA THR A 53 26.59 -27.39 5.10
C THR A 53 25.69 -27.41 3.87
N LEU A 54 24.40 -27.21 4.08
CA LEU A 54 23.37 -27.24 3.05
C LEU A 54 22.86 -25.81 2.76
N PRO A 55 22.78 -25.37 1.50
CA PRO A 55 22.16 -24.08 1.16
C PRO A 55 20.65 -24.14 1.38
N ILE A 56 20.08 -23.09 1.96
CA ILE A 56 18.63 -22.93 2.12
C ILE A 56 18.20 -21.56 1.58
N VAL A 57 16.96 -21.50 1.09
CA VAL A 57 16.37 -20.27 0.54
C VAL A 57 15.16 -19.88 1.39
N ILE A 58 15.21 -18.68 1.95
CA ILE A 58 14.12 -18.10 2.73
C ILE A 58 13.25 -17.28 1.78
N LEU A 59 11.98 -17.65 1.68
CA LEU A 59 10.99 -16.96 0.85
C LEU A 59 10.19 -15.95 1.68
N PRO A 60 9.69 -14.86 1.07
CA PRO A 60 8.79 -13.94 1.74
C PRO A 60 7.54 -14.67 2.23
N ALA A 61 7.10 -14.34 3.45
CA ALA A 61 5.85 -14.86 3.98
C ALA A 61 4.68 -14.39 3.10
N SER A 62 3.79 -15.29 2.72
CA SER A 62 2.49 -14.91 2.18
C SER A 62 1.69 -14.31 3.33
N GLU A 63 1.42 -13.01 3.27
CA GLU A 63 0.48 -12.38 4.20
C GLU A 63 -0.88 -13.03 3.99
N ASP A 64 -1.36 -13.74 5.01
CA ASP A 64 -2.74 -14.19 5.11
C ASP A 64 -3.59 -12.92 5.26
N THR A 65 -3.89 -12.30 4.12
CA THR A 65 -4.61 -11.03 4.10
C THR A 65 -5.99 -11.34 4.63
N PRO A 66 -6.48 -10.64 5.69
CA PRO A 66 -7.86 -10.83 6.10
C PRO A 66 -8.76 -10.59 4.89
N PRO A 67 -9.82 -11.40 4.70
CA PRO A 67 -10.69 -11.26 3.56
C PRO A 67 -11.18 -9.81 3.48
N PRO A 68 -11.32 -9.25 2.26
CA PRO A 68 -11.80 -7.89 2.10
C PRO A 68 -13.12 -7.71 2.86
N PRO A 69 -13.38 -6.51 3.42
CA PRO A 69 -14.60 -6.27 4.16
C PRO A 69 -15.83 -6.61 3.31
N PRO A 70 -16.91 -7.14 3.91
CA PRO A 70 -18.08 -7.57 3.17
C PRO A 70 -18.70 -6.39 2.41
N PRO A 71 -19.19 -6.59 1.17
CA PRO A 71 -19.71 -5.52 0.33
C PRO A 71 -20.88 -4.72 0.97
N GLN A 72 -21.59 -5.33 1.92
CA GLN A 72 -22.63 -4.66 2.72
C GLN A 72 -22.09 -3.46 3.51
N GLN A 73 -20.88 -3.56 4.06
CA GLN A 73 -20.30 -2.50 4.87
C GLN A 73 -19.96 -1.27 4.00
N GLN A 74 -19.52 -1.51 2.77
CA GLN A 74 -19.21 -0.48 1.79
C GLN A 74 -20.48 0.24 1.31
N GLN A 75 -21.56 -0.50 1.10
CA GLN A 75 -22.84 0.05 0.64
C GLN A 75 -23.50 0.95 1.71
N GLN A 76 -23.41 0.56 2.98
CA GLN A 76 -23.95 1.36 4.09
C GLN A 76 -23.23 2.71 4.24
N GLN A 77 -21.91 2.73 4.04
CA GLN A 77 -21.11 3.95 4.11
C GLN A 77 -21.46 4.93 2.98
N GLN A 78 -21.74 4.42 1.78
CA GLN A 78 -22.15 5.23 0.63
C GLN A 78 -23.55 5.86 0.84
N GLN A 79 -24.47 5.13 1.45
CA GLN A 79 -25.82 5.62 1.74
C GLN A 79 -25.81 6.77 2.77
N GLN A 80 -24.93 6.69 3.77
CA GLN A 80 -24.77 7.74 4.79
C GLN A 80 -24.24 9.06 4.18
N GLN A 81 -23.35 8.96 3.19
CA GLN A 81 -22.80 10.13 2.49
C GLN A 81 -23.86 10.87 1.65
N GLN A 82 -24.81 10.14 1.05
CA GLN A 82 -25.94 10.73 0.32
C GLN A 82 -26.87 11.55 1.22
N GLN A 83 -27.17 11.08 2.44
CA GLN A 83 -27.99 11.84 3.39
C GLN A 83 -27.34 13.17 3.78
N GLN A 84 -26.01 13.19 3.92
CA GLN A 84 -25.29 14.40 4.32
C GLN A 84 -25.34 15.48 3.21
N GLN A 85 -25.30 15.08 1.93
CA GLN A 85 -25.47 16.00 0.81
C GLN A 85 -26.88 16.63 0.77
N GLN A 86 -27.94 15.86 1.07
CA GLN A 86 -29.30 16.41 1.10
C GLN A 86 -29.46 17.48 2.20
N GLN A 87 -28.85 17.30 3.37
CA GLN A 87 -28.91 18.33 4.41
C GLN A 87 -28.22 19.64 4.01
N GLN A 88 -27.10 19.57 3.29
CA GLN A 88 -26.44 20.79 2.80
C GLN A 88 -27.30 21.54 1.77
N GLN A 89 -28.04 20.84 0.90
CA GLN A 89 -28.94 21.50 -0.04
C GLN A 89 -30.11 22.20 0.66
N GLN A 90 -30.67 21.61 1.73
CA GLN A 90 -31.76 22.26 2.49
C GLN A 90 -31.29 23.53 3.20
N GLN A 91 -30.04 23.58 3.70
CA GLN A 91 -29.50 24.79 4.32
C GLN A 91 -29.20 25.92 3.33
N GLN A 92 -29.09 25.62 2.02
CA GLN A 92 -28.84 26.62 0.98
C GLN A 92 -30.12 27.25 0.41
N GLN A 93 -31.32 26.79 0.80
CA GLN A 93 -32.54 27.49 0.39
C GLN A 93 -32.66 28.80 1.17
N PRO A 94 -32.72 29.98 0.50
CA PRO A 94 -33.01 31.22 1.20
C PRO A 94 -34.40 31.11 1.84
N PRO A 95 -34.63 31.72 3.01
CA PRO A 95 -35.96 31.79 3.59
C PRO A 95 -36.91 32.38 2.56
N SER A 96 -38.04 31.70 2.34
CA SER A 96 -39.09 32.14 1.44
C SER A 96 -39.63 33.50 1.91
N ASP A 97 -39.44 34.49 1.04
CA ASP A 97 -39.89 35.86 1.18
C ASP A 97 -41.40 35.92 1.44
N ALA A 98 -41.80 36.51 2.57
CA ALA A 98 -43.15 36.98 2.81
C ALA A 98 -43.17 38.47 2.49
N GLY A 99 -43.88 38.82 1.41
CA GLY A 99 -43.79 40.13 0.79
C GLY A 99 -44.33 41.29 1.63
N PHE A 100 -43.94 42.52 1.25
CA PHE A 100 -44.75 43.72 1.02
C PHE A 100 -43.77 44.90 0.76
N GLY A 101 -43.89 45.54 -0.41
CA GLY A 101 -42.88 46.46 -0.95
C GLY A 101 -42.89 47.91 -0.44
N PHE A 102 -41.82 48.63 -0.78
CA PHE A 102 -41.78 50.07 -1.03
C PHE A 102 -40.48 50.42 -1.79
N ASP A 103 -40.59 50.99 -2.99
CA ASP A 103 -39.45 51.62 -3.68
C ASP A 103 -38.98 52.84 -2.87
N GLY A 104 -37.81 52.73 -2.25
CA GLY A 104 -37.17 53.79 -1.47
C GLY A 104 -35.80 54.14 -2.05
N PHE A 105 -35.76 55.27 -2.76
CA PHE A 105 -34.57 55.91 -3.33
C PHE A 105 -33.38 55.97 -2.35
N GLY A 106 -32.25 55.33 -2.68
CA GLY A 106 -31.02 55.44 -1.88
C GLY A 106 -29.80 54.61 -2.30
N ASN A 107 -29.12 55.05 -3.37
CA ASN A 107 -27.68 54.88 -3.68
C ASN A 107 -27.12 53.50 -4.13
N PRO A 108 -26.10 53.46 -5.03
CA PRO A 108 -25.73 52.29 -5.82
C PRO A 108 -24.56 51.53 -5.19
N GLU A 109 -24.74 50.24 -4.94
CA GLU A 109 -23.63 49.30 -4.91
C GLU A 109 -23.78 48.37 -6.11
N GLN A 110 -23.50 48.94 -7.29
CA GLN A 110 -23.19 48.13 -8.45
C GLN A 110 -21.80 47.53 -8.23
N ALA A 111 -21.76 46.19 -8.19
CA ALA A 111 -20.55 45.41 -8.32
C ALA A 111 -19.73 45.94 -9.52
N PRO A 112 -18.48 46.40 -9.32
CA PRO A 112 -17.72 47.00 -10.39
C PRO A 112 -17.08 45.91 -11.26
N TRP A 113 -17.69 45.65 -12.42
CA TRP A 113 -17.08 45.39 -13.73
C TRP A 113 -15.86 44.45 -13.85
N SER A 114 -16.01 43.39 -14.65
CA SER A 114 -14.91 42.72 -15.37
C SER A 114 -14.48 43.55 -16.61
N PRO A 115 -13.46 43.13 -17.41
CA PRO A 115 -12.02 43.18 -17.21
C PRO A 115 -11.31 44.16 -18.19
N ALA A 116 -10.11 44.67 -17.87
CA ALA A 116 -9.19 45.31 -18.84
C ALA A 116 -7.72 45.01 -18.47
N PRO A 117 -6.78 44.95 -19.43
CA PRO A 117 -5.57 44.13 -19.33
C PRO A 117 -4.46 44.82 -18.54
N HIS A 118 -3.99 44.20 -17.47
CA HIS A 118 -2.79 44.63 -16.76
C HIS A 118 -1.60 43.74 -17.16
N GLN A 119 -0.53 44.37 -17.68
CA GLN A 119 0.77 43.75 -17.96
C GLN A 119 1.49 43.33 -16.66
N PRO A 120 2.38 42.32 -16.73
CA PRO A 120 2.79 41.54 -15.56
C PRO A 120 3.86 42.21 -14.71
N ALA A 121 3.60 42.28 -13.40
CA ALA A 121 4.66 42.30 -12.40
C ALA A 121 5.19 40.88 -12.24
N ALA A 122 6.51 40.71 -12.30
CA ALA A 122 7.21 39.45 -12.09
C ALA A 122 6.96 38.94 -10.65
N ALA A 123 5.89 38.16 -10.48
CA ALA A 123 5.60 37.40 -9.27
C ALA A 123 6.15 35.98 -9.45
N ALA A 124 6.85 35.50 -8.43
CA ALA A 124 7.33 34.13 -8.32
C ALA A 124 6.25 33.15 -8.78
N SER A 125 6.64 32.23 -9.68
CA SER A 125 5.76 31.24 -10.29
C SER A 125 4.81 30.64 -9.27
N ALA A 126 3.52 30.94 -9.43
CA ALA A 126 2.47 30.12 -8.87
C ALA A 126 2.64 28.75 -9.50
N MET A 127 3.22 27.80 -8.75
CA MET A 127 3.23 26.41 -9.17
C MET A 127 1.77 26.02 -9.39
N ASP A 128 1.47 25.62 -10.62
CA ASP A 128 0.21 25.00 -10.99
C ASP A 128 -0.10 23.90 -9.95
N PRO A 129 -1.33 23.84 -9.40
CA PRO A 129 -1.69 22.74 -8.51
C PRO A 129 -1.46 21.43 -9.26
N PRO A 130 -0.89 20.39 -8.61
CA PRO A 130 -0.64 19.14 -9.30
C PRO A 130 -1.96 18.62 -9.89
N PRO A 131 -1.95 18.10 -11.12
CA PRO A 131 -3.14 17.55 -11.73
C PRO A 131 -3.72 16.45 -10.83
N PRO A 132 -5.06 16.31 -10.78
CA PRO A 132 -5.69 15.26 -9.99
C PRO A 132 -5.10 13.91 -10.40
N TYR A 133 -4.76 13.07 -9.43
CA TYR A 133 -4.04 11.81 -9.65
C TYR A 133 -4.71 10.89 -10.70
N ALA A 134 -6.03 11.04 -10.88
CA ALA A 134 -6.80 10.36 -11.93
C ALA A 134 -6.43 10.74 -13.38
N ALA A 135 -5.72 11.86 -13.59
CA ALA A 135 -5.24 12.28 -14.91
C ALA A 135 -3.97 11.53 -15.37
N TYR A 136 -3.24 10.89 -14.45
CA TYR A 136 -2.12 10.01 -14.78
C TYR A 136 -2.62 8.61 -15.14
N ALA A 137 -3.24 8.46 -16.31
CA ALA A 137 -3.54 7.17 -16.91
C ALA A 137 -2.27 6.46 -17.46
N MET A 138 -1.21 6.38 -16.64
CA MET A 138 0.08 5.74 -16.98
C MET A 138 0.13 4.24 -16.65
N TYR A 139 -0.94 3.68 -16.09
CA TYR A 139 -1.05 2.24 -15.88
C TYR A 139 -2.01 1.62 -16.89
N PRO A 140 -1.55 0.69 -17.74
CA PRO A 140 -2.47 -0.10 -18.56
C PRO A 140 -3.35 -0.92 -17.61
N ALA A 141 -4.67 -0.82 -17.79
CA ALA A 141 -5.61 -1.67 -17.09
C ALA A 141 -5.28 -3.15 -17.40
N ASN A 142 -5.06 -3.92 -16.35
CA ASN A 142 -4.79 -5.34 -16.35
C ASN A 142 -5.96 -6.09 -17.02
N GLN A 143 -5.92 -6.29 -18.34
CA GLN A 143 -6.97 -7.00 -19.09
C GLN A 143 -6.91 -8.54 -18.95
N TYR A 144 -6.27 -9.08 -17.91
CA TYR A 144 -6.13 -10.52 -17.70
C TYR A 144 -7.11 -11.04 -16.65
N TRP A 145 -8.39 -11.08 -17.01
CA TRP A 145 -9.33 -12.14 -16.60
C TRP A 145 -10.61 -12.08 -17.45
N THR A 146 -10.58 -12.64 -18.66
CA THR A 146 -11.80 -13.12 -19.31
C THR A 146 -11.72 -14.63 -19.38
N GLY A 147 -12.31 -15.27 -18.37
CA GLY A 147 -12.53 -16.71 -18.35
C GLY A 147 -13.50 -17.10 -19.46
N LYS A 148 -13.11 -18.13 -20.21
CA LYS A 148 -14.03 -19.11 -20.77
C LYS A 148 -13.71 -20.46 -20.14
#